data_AF-A0A1H8SHQ8-F1
#
_entry.id   AF-A0A1H8SHQ8-F1
#
_cell.length_a   1.000
_cell.length_b   1.000
_cell.length_c   1.000
_cell.angle_alpha   90.00
_cell.angle_beta   90.00
_cell.angle_gamma   90.00
#
_symmetry.space_group_name_H-M   'P 1'
#
loop_
_entity.id
_entity.type
_entity.pdbx_description
1 polymer ?
#
loop_
_entity_poly.entity_id
_entity_poly.type
_entity_poly.pdbx_seq_one_letter_code
_entity_poly.pdbx_strand_id
1 'polypeptide(L)'
;MKVVKTLKHTITSHHHMLDATLHVYQEALLFLITVIQEQFIALESLSTQAVVTAVERLTHRTRHNPNPFYAAFDQRFYKFPSYFRRSAIAEAFGIVKSHHSRFQLWQAEQQHAQQEGKRFSKKPPKLQAQHQAFPCLYKGNMFVRTSDRAAKIKVFHQGDWVWLPITFKGQDLFKRNVWSMKECSPTLVRKGKRYALHIAYEGDVPLIWG
;
A
#
# COMPACT_ATOMS: atom_id res chain seq x y z
N MET A 1 -14.05 -8.65 -20.60
CA MET A 1 -13.80 -7.53 -19.66
C MET A 1 -13.26 -8.10 -18.36
N LYS A 2 -12.20 -7.50 -17.80
CA LYS A 2 -11.71 -7.89 -16.46
C LYS A 2 -12.64 -7.34 -15.39
N VAL A 3 -13.11 -8.21 -14.51
CA VAL A 3 -13.95 -7.84 -13.36
C VAL A 3 -13.19 -8.16 -12.08
N VAL A 4 -13.23 -7.24 -11.13
CA VAL A 4 -12.62 -7.40 -9.80
C VAL A 4 -13.69 -7.25 -8.74
N LYS A 5 -13.77 -8.22 -7.83
CA LYS A 5 -14.65 -8.15 -6.65
C LYS A 5 -13.86 -8.41 -5.39
N THR A 6 -14.02 -7.53 -4.40
CA THR A 6 -13.31 -7.66 -3.11
C THR A 6 -14.24 -8.21 -2.04
N LEU A 7 -13.83 -9.28 -1.37
CA LEU A 7 -14.52 -9.80 -0.20
C LEU A 7 -13.79 -9.44 1.09
N LYS A 8 -14.56 -9.13 2.13
CA LYS A 8 -14.06 -8.81 3.46
C LYS A 8 -14.11 -10.04 4.37
N HIS A 9 -12.95 -10.49 4.83
CA HIS A 9 -12.81 -11.54 5.82
C HIS A 9 -12.42 -10.92 7.15
N THR A 10 -13.40 -10.74 8.05
CA THR A 10 -13.13 -10.13 9.36
C THR A 10 -12.29 -11.08 10.19
N ILE A 11 -11.11 -10.65 10.63
CA ILE A 11 -10.26 -11.43 11.52
C ILE A 11 -11.00 -11.62 12.85
N THR A 12 -10.89 -12.80 13.44
CA THR A 12 -11.55 -13.16 14.71
C THR A 12 -10.56 -13.43 15.84
N SER A 13 -9.26 -13.53 15.54
CA SER A 13 -8.19 -13.74 16.51
C SER A 13 -7.16 -12.61 16.54
N HIS A 14 -6.38 -12.51 17.62
CA HIS A 14 -5.14 -11.74 17.72
C HIS A 14 -5.16 -10.27 17.27
N HIS A 15 -6.29 -9.57 17.38
CA HIS A 15 -6.44 -8.19 16.89
C HIS A 15 -5.36 -7.22 17.40
N HIS A 16 -5.00 -7.30 18.69
CA HIS A 16 -3.99 -6.42 19.30
C HIS A 16 -2.57 -6.64 18.76
N MET A 17 -2.27 -7.83 18.24
CA MET A 17 -0.94 -8.14 17.68
C MET A 17 -0.72 -7.49 16.30
N LEU A 18 -1.80 -6.97 15.68
CA LEU A 18 -1.76 -6.38 14.35
C LEU A 18 -1.54 -4.86 14.38
N ASP A 19 -1.73 -4.22 15.54
CA ASP A 19 -1.51 -2.79 15.74
C ASP A 19 -0.06 -2.40 15.45
N ALA A 20 0.89 -3.12 16.03
CA ALA A 20 2.32 -2.86 15.82
C ALA A 20 2.72 -3.02 14.34
N THR A 21 2.17 -4.02 13.65
CA THR A 21 2.42 -4.23 12.21
C THR A 21 1.94 -3.06 11.38
N LEU A 22 0.72 -2.59 11.64
CA LEU A 22 0.15 -1.45 10.92
C LEU A 22 0.95 -0.18 11.20
N HIS A 23 1.31 0.05 12.46
CA HIS A 23 2.08 1.22 12.86
C HIS A 23 3.46 1.25 12.17
N VAL A 24 4.23 0.15 12.24
CA VAL A 24 5.54 0.08 11.58
C VAL A 24 5.44 0.26 10.06
N TYR A 25 4.40 -0.30 9.42
CA TYR A 25 4.16 -0.08 7.99
C TYR A 25 3.87 1.39 7.65
N GLN A 26 3.04 2.06 8.46
CA GLN A 26 2.68 3.46 8.25
C GLN A 26 3.86 4.40 8.47
N GLU A 27 4.69 4.15 9.48
CA GLU A 27 5.92 4.89 9.73
C GLU A 27 6.94 4.69 8.59
N ALA A 28 7.06 3.48 8.06
CA ALA A 28 7.89 3.20 6.89
C ALA A 28 7.37 3.93 5.64
N LEU A 29 6.06 3.93 5.42
CA LEU A 29 5.44 4.66 4.32
C LEU A 29 5.70 6.16 4.44
N LEU A 30 5.55 6.74 5.63
CA LEU A 30 5.82 8.15 5.88
C LEU A 30 7.28 8.52 5.54
N PHE A 31 8.23 7.70 5.99
CA PHE A 31 9.64 7.89 5.63
C PHE A 31 9.84 7.89 4.10
N LEU A 32 9.23 6.94 3.41
CA LEU A 32 9.36 6.79 1.96
C LEU A 32 8.69 7.93 1.19
N ILE A 33 7.60 8.50 1.70
CA ILE A 33 6.98 9.72 1.14
C ILE A 33 7.98 10.87 1.19
N THR A 34 8.68 11.06 2.30
CA THR A 34 9.71 12.10 2.42
C THR A 34 10.85 11.90 1.42
N VAL A 35 11.40 10.68 1.33
CA VAL A 35 12.45 10.33 0.36
C VAL A 35 12.02 10.63 -1.07
N ILE A 36 10.82 10.20 -1.46
CA ILE A 36 10.33 10.39 -2.82
C ILE A 36 10.01 11.86 -3.09
N GLN A 37 9.50 12.60 -2.10
CA GLN A 37 9.26 14.04 -2.24
C GLN A 37 10.55 14.81 -2.49
N GLU A 38 11.63 14.48 -1.78
CA GLU A 38 12.96 15.09 -1.99
C GLU A 38 13.55 14.77 -3.35
N GLN A 39 13.32 13.54 -3.84
CA GLN A 39 13.87 13.05 -5.11
C GLN A 39 12.88 13.18 -6.28
N PHE A 40 11.76 13.90 -6.11
CA PHE A 40 10.62 13.79 -7.02
C PHE A 40 10.96 14.12 -8.47
N ILE A 41 11.73 15.18 -8.71
CA ILE A 41 12.13 15.62 -10.06
C ILE A 41 12.88 14.49 -10.81
N ALA A 42 13.73 13.73 -10.11
CA ALA A 42 14.45 12.61 -10.71
C ALA A 42 13.56 11.37 -10.94
N LEU A 43 12.40 11.29 -10.27
CA LEU A 43 11.53 10.11 -10.26
C LEU A 43 10.24 10.30 -11.09
N GLU A 44 9.79 11.53 -11.34
CA GLU A 44 8.44 11.82 -11.84
C GLU A 44 8.11 11.19 -13.21
N SER A 45 9.12 11.12 -14.08
CA SER A 45 9.05 10.57 -15.44
C SER A 45 9.19 9.05 -15.49
N LEU A 46 9.59 8.42 -14.38
CA LEU A 46 9.81 6.98 -14.32
C LEU A 46 8.48 6.21 -14.18
N SER A 47 8.49 4.97 -14.64
CA SER A 47 7.42 4.02 -14.32
C SER A 47 7.45 3.65 -12.84
N THR A 48 6.32 3.26 -12.26
CA THR A 48 6.26 2.82 -10.85
C THR A 48 7.26 1.71 -10.55
N GLN A 49 7.49 0.79 -11.49
CA GLN A 49 8.46 -0.29 -11.30
C GLN A 49 9.91 0.23 -11.27
N ALA A 50 10.24 1.22 -12.09
CA ALA A 50 11.55 1.86 -12.07
C ALA A 50 11.75 2.68 -10.78
N VAL A 51 10.72 3.40 -10.32
CA VAL A 51 10.76 4.10 -9.02
C VAL A 51 10.98 3.15 -7.87
N VAL A 52 10.27 2.01 -7.84
CA VAL A 52 10.46 0.98 -6.80
C VAL A 52 11.92 0.55 -6.72
N THR A 53 12.54 0.25 -7.86
CA THR A 53 13.95 -0.15 -7.91
C THR A 53 14.89 0.99 -7.49
N ALA A 54 14.65 2.21 -7.96
CA ALA A 54 15.48 3.37 -7.65
C ALA A 54 15.45 3.71 -6.15
N VAL A 55 14.26 3.82 -5.57
CA VAL A 55 14.07 4.15 -4.15
C VAL A 55 14.55 3.01 -3.25
N GLU A 56 14.38 1.74 -3.66
CA GLU A 56 14.96 0.60 -2.93
C GLU A 56 16.48 0.69 -2.86
N ARG A 57 17.17 1.08 -3.94
CA ARG A 57 18.62 1.34 -3.92
C ARG A 57 18.99 2.56 -3.06
N LEU A 58 18.12 3.56 -2.98
CA LEU A 58 18.36 4.73 -2.15
C LEU A 58 18.21 4.46 -0.65
N THR A 59 17.45 3.42 -0.26
CA THR A 59 17.04 3.20 1.15
C THR A 59 17.56 1.91 1.76
N HIS A 60 17.78 0.87 0.96
CA HIS A 60 18.07 -0.47 1.46
C HIS A 60 19.51 -0.91 1.20
N ARG A 61 20.20 -1.31 2.27
CA ARG A 61 21.56 -1.82 2.23
C ARG A 61 21.56 -3.26 1.74
N THR A 62 22.42 -3.54 0.76
CA THR A 62 22.67 -4.90 0.25
C THR A 62 24.15 -5.11 0.01
N ARG A 63 24.57 -6.34 -0.30
CA ARG A 63 25.97 -6.63 -0.69
C ARG A 63 26.46 -5.75 -1.86
N HIS A 64 25.58 -5.48 -2.83
CA HIS A 64 25.90 -4.67 -4.01
C HIS A 64 25.53 -3.19 -3.85
N ASN A 65 24.97 -2.81 -2.70
CA ASN A 65 24.62 -1.44 -2.34
C ASN A 65 24.92 -1.21 -0.85
N PRO A 66 26.21 -1.14 -0.47
CA PRO A 66 26.59 -1.17 0.94
C PRO A 66 26.29 0.13 1.70
N ASN A 67 26.16 1.25 0.98
CA ASN A 67 26.01 2.59 1.55
C ASN A 67 24.86 3.36 0.86
N PRO A 68 23.59 2.95 1.05
CA PRO A 68 22.44 3.69 0.51
C PRO A 68 22.39 5.11 1.07
N PHE A 69 21.98 6.09 0.25
CA PHE A 69 21.93 7.51 0.66
C PHE A 69 21.03 7.75 1.88
N TYR A 70 19.89 7.05 1.95
CA TYR A 70 18.95 7.07 3.06
C TYR A 70 19.09 5.83 3.96
N ALA A 71 20.32 5.52 4.39
CA ALA A 71 20.63 4.35 5.22
C ALA A 71 19.86 4.27 6.56
N ALA A 72 19.31 5.39 7.04
CA ALA A 72 18.46 5.44 8.23
C ALA A 72 17.20 4.55 8.11
N PHE A 73 16.76 4.21 6.91
CA PHE A 73 15.59 3.34 6.71
C PHE A 73 15.80 1.97 7.37
N ASP A 74 16.90 1.27 7.07
CA ASP A 74 17.16 -0.07 7.63
C ASP A 74 17.47 -0.03 9.13
N GLN A 75 17.96 1.10 9.65
CA GLN A 75 18.18 1.30 11.09
C GLN A 75 16.85 1.44 11.84
N ARG A 76 15.90 2.19 11.27
CA ARG A 76 14.58 2.45 11.88
C ARG A 76 13.63 1.27 11.70
N PHE A 77 13.69 0.59 10.56
CA PHE A 77 12.79 -0.50 10.18
C PHE A 77 13.56 -1.81 10.08
N TYR A 78 14.03 -2.30 11.23
CA TYR A 78 14.82 -3.53 11.31
C TYR A 78 14.10 -4.71 10.64
N LYS A 79 14.85 -5.42 9.77
CA LYS A 79 14.36 -6.58 8.99
C LYS A 79 13.05 -6.32 8.22
N PHE A 80 12.77 -5.09 7.80
CA PHE A 80 11.53 -4.75 7.09
C PHE A 80 11.33 -5.65 5.85
N PRO A 81 10.20 -6.37 5.73
CA PRO A 81 9.97 -7.31 4.64
C PRO A 81 10.07 -6.63 3.27
N SER A 82 10.76 -7.29 2.33
CA SER A 82 10.99 -6.74 0.97
C SER A 82 9.69 -6.42 0.23
N TYR A 83 8.66 -7.26 0.34
CA TYR A 83 7.37 -7.02 -0.30
C TYR A 83 6.61 -5.83 0.31
N PHE A 84 6.69 -5.63 1.63
CA PHE A 84 6.17 -4.41 2.25
C PHE A 84 6.95 -3.18 1.81
N ARG A 85 8.28 -3.28 1.68
CA ARG A 85 9.11 -2.18 1.19
C ARG A 85 8.67 -1.75 -0.20
N ARG A 86 8.59 -2.71 -1.12
CA ARG A 86 8.19 -2.46 -2.52
C ARG A 86 6.77 -1.91 -2.61
N SER A 87 5.82 -2.43 -1.84
CA SER A 87 4.45 -1.90 -1.84
C SER A 87 4.38 -0.50 -1.24
N ALA A 88 5.10 -0.24 -0.15
CA ALA A 88 5.15 1.08 0.48
C ALA A 88 5.81 2.12 -0.42
N ILE A 89 6.86 1.75 -1.16
CA ILE A 89 7.49 2.65 -2.15
C ILE A 89 6.50 3.00 -3.27
N ALA A 90 5.81 2.00 -3.84
CA ALA A 90 4.84 2.23 -4.90
C ALA A 90 3.67 3.12 -4.44
N GLU A 91 3.17 2.89 -3.23
CA GLU A 91 2.12 3.70 -2.60
C GLU A 91 2.60 5.13 -2.36
N ALA A 92 3.78 5.32 -1.76
CA ALA A 92 4.38 6.63 -1.52
C ALA A 92 4.56 7.41 -2.83
N PHE A 93 5.01 6.75 -3.89
CA PHE A 93 5.13 7.38 -5.20
C PHE A 93 3.77 7.83 -5.76
N GLY A 94 2.73 7.00 -5.65
CA GLY A 94 1.37 7.36 -6.05
C GLY A 94 0.84 8.58 -5.29
N ILE A 95 1.07 8.63 -3.97
CA ILE A 95 0.70 9.76 -3.10
C ILE A 95 1.40 11.05 -3.55
N VAL A 96 2.72 11.02 -3.69
CA VAL A 96 3.52 12.19 -4.06
C VAL A 96 3.18 12.67 -5.47
N LYS A 97 3.08 11.75 -6.43
CA LYS A 97 2.72 12.07 -7.83
C LYS A 97 1.33 12.69 -7.93
N SER A 98 0.35 12.13 -7.22
CA SER A 98 -1.01 12.69 -7.17
C SER A 98 -1.02 14.08 -6.56
N HIS A 99 -0.26 14.30 -5.48
CA HIS A 99 -0.14 15.61 -4.85
C HIS A 99 0.43 16.66 -5.81
N HIS A 100 1.55 16.37 -6.48
CA HIS A 100 2.17 17.28 -7.44
C HIS A 100 1.23 17.63 -8.60
N SER A 101 0.55 16.65 -9.18
CA SER A 101 -0.44 16.90 -10.25
C SER A 101 -1.59 17.80 -9.78
N ARG A 102 -2.13 17.55 -8.59
CA ARG A 102 -3.20 18.39 -8.01
C ARG A 102 -2.71 19.80 -7.70
N PHE A 103 -1.45 19.95 -7.28
CA PHE A 103 -0.85 21.25 -7.01
C PHE A 103 -0.66 22.06 -8.29
N GLN A 104 -0.16 21.43 -9.36
CA GLN A 104 -0.04 22.05 -10.69
C GLN A 104 -1.39 22.52 -11.23
N LEU A 105 -2.44 21.67 -11.14
CA LEU A 105 -3.80 22.05 -11.53
C LEU A 105 -4.31 23.24 -10.71
N TRP A 106 -4.08 23.23 -9.39
CA TRP A 106 -4.45 24.34 -8.53
C TRP A 106 -3.71 25.64 -8.90
N GLN A 107 -2.42 25.58 -9.24
CA GLN A 107 -1.65 26.73 -9.71
C GLN A 107 -2.20 27.28 -11.04
N ALA A 108 -2.55 26.41 -11.98
CA ALA A 108 -3.14 26.81 -13.25
C ALA A 108 -4.52 27.48 -13.06
N GLU A 109 -5.38 26.92 -12.21
CA GLU A 109 -6.68 27.53 -11.85
C GLU A 109 -6.48 28.90 -11.19
N GLN A 110 -5.51 29.04 -10.29
CA GLN A 110 -5.18 30.31 -9.64
C GLN A 110 -4.75 31.36 -10.67
N GLN A 111 -3.84 31.00 -11.58
CA GLN A 111 -3.33 31.90 -12.63
C GLN A 111 -4.45 32.35 -13.56
N HIS A 112 -5.33 31.43 -13.99
CA HIS A 112 -6.48 31.75 -14.83
C HIS A 112 -7.45 32.72 -14.14
N ALA A 113 -7.79 32.47 -12.87
CA ALA A 113 -8.66 33.36 -12.10
C ALA A 113 -8.06 34.77 -11.97
N GLN A 114 -6.74 34.87 -11.76
CA GLN A 114 -6.03 36.14 -11.71
C GLN A 114 -6.07 36.89 -13.05
N GLN A 115 -5.91 36.20 -14.18
CA GLN A 115 -6.00 36.78 -15.52
C GLN A 115 -7.41 37.29 -15.84
N GLU A 116 -8.46 36.62 -15.35
CA GLU A 116 -9.86 37.05 -15.49
C GLU A 116 -10.28 38.12 -14.47
N GLY A 117 -9.38 38.59 -13.60
CA GLY A 117 -9.70 39.54 -12.53
C GLY A 117 -10.62 38.98 -11.44
N LYS A 118 -10.76 37.65 -11.36
CA LYS A 118 -11.62 36.96 -10.38
C LYS A 118 -10.85 36.64 -9.11
N ARG A 119 -11.56 36.70 -7.97
CA ARG A 119 -11.01 36.26 -6.69
C ARG A 119 -10.91 34.74 -6.65
N PHE A 120 -9.73 34.21 -6.37
CA PHE A 120 -9.49 32.78 -6.17
C PHE A 120 -9.47 32.42 -4.68
N SER A 121 -10.34 31.49 -4.24
CA SER A 121 -10.54 31.14 -2.82
C SER A 121 -10.18 29.69 -2.47
N LYS A 122 -9.87 28.86 -3.47
CA LYS A 122 -9.54 27.44 -3.27
C LYS A 122 -8.18 27.31 -2.59
N LYS A 123 -8.12 26.53 -1.51
CA LYS A 123 -6.87 26.28 -0.78
C LYS A 123 -5.96 25.33 -1.58
N PRO A 124 -4.63 25.50 -1.49
CA PRO A 124 -3.70 24.59 -2.14
C PRO A 124 -3.87 23.18 -1.57
N PRO A 125 -3.74 22.13 -2.41
CA PRO A 125 -3.69 20.77 -1.90
C PRO A 125 -2.50 20.62 -0.95
N LYS A 126 -2.67 19.79 0.07
CA LYS A 126 -1.61 19.46 1.02
C LYS A 126 -1.24 17.99 0.85
N LEU A 127 0.05 17.69 0.91
CA LEU A 127 0.53 16.33 0.98
C LEU A 127 0.11 15.76 2.34
N GLN A 128 -0.93 14.93 2.34
CA GLN A 128 -1.33 14.21 3.53
C GLN A 128 -0.43 12.99 3.62
N ALA A 129 0.34 12.86 4.69
CA ALA A 129 1.19 11.69 4.86
C ALA A 129 0.50 10.58 5.68
N GLN A 130 -0.52 10.95 6.45
CA GLN A 130 -1.36 10.02 7.21
C GLN A 130 -2.42 9.38 6.30
N HIS A 131 -1.96 8.59 5.35
CA HIS A 131 -2.85 7.69 4.63
C HIS A 131 -3.16 6.50 5.53
N GLN A 132 -4.42 6.09 5.59
CA GLN A 132 -4.81 4.77 6.09
C GLN A 132 -4.36 3.69 5.09
N ALA A 133 -3.09 3.73 4.70
CA ALA A 133 -2.49 2.75 3.84
C ALA A 133 -2.34 1.46 4.64
N PHE A 134 -2.66 0.37 3.98
CA PHE A 134 -2.72 -0.94 4.57
C PHE A 134 -1.75 -1.86 3.85
N PRO A 135 -0.97 -2.68 4.58
CA PRO A 135 -0.03 -3.57 3.94
C PRO A 135 -0.74 -4.62 3.07
N CYS A 136 -0.27 -4.77 1.83
CA CYS A 136 -0.61 -5.91 0.98
C CYS A 136 0.25 -7.12 1.39
N LEU A 137 -0.40 -8.19 1.83
CA LEU A 137 0.23 -9.41 2.27
C LEU A 137 0.44 -10.36 1.07
N TYR A 138 1.55 -10.19 0.36
CA TYR A 138 1.87 -11.00 -0.81
C TYR A 138 1.88 -12.51 -0.50
N LYS A 139 1.20 -13.28 -1.35
CA LYS A 139 1.11 -14.75 -1.22
C LYS A 139 2.50 -15.39 -1.18
N GLY A 140 2.65 -16.41 -0.34
CA GLY A 140 3.89 -17.18 -0.16
C GLY A 140 4.93 -16.51 0.76
N ASN A 141 5.06 -15.18 0.71
CA ASN A 141 6.02 -14.44 1.54
C ASN A 141 5.41 -13.82 2.80
N MET A 142 4.15 -13.41 2.74
CA MET A 142 3.49 -12.67 3.80
C MET A 142 2.08 -13.17 4.15
N PHE A 143 1.50 -13.99 3.28
CA PHE A 143 0.23 -14.65 3.50
C PHE A 143 0.29 -16.09 2.98
N VAL A 144 -0.10 -17.02 3.84
CA VAL A 144 -0.29 -18.44 3.48
C VAL A 144 -1.66 -18.86 3.98
N ARG A 145 -2.60 -19.08 3.06
CA ARG A 145 -3.92 -19.62 3.39
C ARG A 145 -3.76 -21.07 3.87
N THR A 146 -4.37 -21.39 5.01
CA THR A 146 -4.33 -22.75 5.59
C THR A 146 -5.71 -23.42 5.58
N SER A 147 -6.80 -22.65 5.52
CA SER A 147 -8.15 -23.16 5.27
C SER A 147 -9.09 -22.07 4.70
N ASP A 148 -10.39 -22.36 4.59
CA ASP A 148 -11.44 -21.39 4.25
C ASP A 148 -11.55 -20.25 5.29
N ARG A 149 -11.13 -20.49 6.54
CA ARG A 149 -11.28 -19.60 7.69
C ARG A 149 -9.97 -19.32 8.44
N ALA A 150 -8.83 -19.80 7.96
CA ALA A 150 -7.54 -19.61 8.61
C ALA A 150 -6.41 -19.35 7.62
N ALA A 151 -5.39 -18.63 8.09
CA ALA A 151 -4.15 -18.38 7.37
C ALA A 151 -2.99 -18.12 8.35
N LYS A 152 -1.77 -18.12 7.85
CA LYS A 152 -0.61 -17.51 8.52
C LYS A 152 -0.29 -16.18 7.82
N ILE A 153 -0.03 -15.13 8.60
CA ILE A 153 0.39 -13.82 8.08
C ILE A 153 1.69 -13.37 8.72
N LYS A 154 2.51 -12.62 7.97
CA LYS A 154 3.71 -12.00 8.51
C LYS A 154 3.34 -10.74 9.28
N VAL A 155 3.74 -10.66 10.55
CA VAL A 155 3.44 -9.56 11.46
C VAL A 155 4.70 -9.10 12.20
N PHE A 156 4.74 -7.84 12.59
CA PHE A 156 5.74 -7.31 13.49
C PHE A 156 5.28 -7.52 14.94
N HIS A 157 6.06 -8.28 15.71
CA HIS A 157 5.78 -8.58 17.10
C HIS A 157 7.08 -8.64 17.90
N GLN A 158 7.13 -7.95 19.04
CA GLN A 158 8.28 -7.95 19.95
C GLN A 158 9.63 -7.65 19.25
N GLY A 159 9.64 -6.72 18.29
CA GLY A 159 10.87 -6.29 17.61
C GLY A 159 11.28 -7.13 16.41
N ASP A 160 10.54 -8.18 16.04
CA ASP A 160 10.86 -9.00 14.88
C ASP A 160 9.62 -9.31 14.01
N TRP A 161 9.88 -9.74 12.78
CA TRP A 161 8.89 -10.15 11.82
C TRP A 161 8.65 -11.66 11.91
N VAL A 162 7.50 -12.05 12.46
CA VAL A 162 7.12 -13.44 12.72
C VAL A 162 5.91 -13.87 11.90
N TRP A 163 5.70 -15.17 11.75
CA TRP A 163 4.48 -15.72 11.17
C TRP A 163 3.44 -15.93 12.27
N LEU A 164 2.29 -15.26 12.16
CA LEU A 164 1.16 -15.37 13.07
C LEU A 164 0.02 -16.15 12.42
N PRO A 165 -0.38 -17.30 12.98
CA PRO A 165 -1.63 -17.96 12.62
C PRO A 165 -2.82 -17.07 13.00
N ILE A 166 -3.77 -16.89 12.09
CA ILE A 166 -4.98 -16.11 12.29
C ILE A 166 -6.21 -16.88 11.81
N THR A 167 -7.34 -16.59 12.43
CA THR A 167 -8.66 -17.04 11.99
C THR A 167 -9.49 -15.84 11.54
N PHE A 168 -10.37 -16.05 10.58
CA PHE A 168 -11.25 -15.02 10.05
C PHE A 168 -12.60 -15.60 9.61
N LYS A 169 -13.60 -14.73 9.50
CA LYS A 169 -14.92 -15.11 8.99
C LYS A 169 -14.82 -15.63 7.55
N GLY A 170 -15.36 -16.83 7.33
CA GLY A 170 -15.53 -17.40 5.99
C GLY A 170 -16.49 -16.58 5.14
N GLN A 171 -16.40 -16.74 3.82
CA GLN A 171 -17.34 -16.16 2.85
C GLN A 171 -17.78 -17.27 1.90
N ASP A 172 -19.06 -17.26 1.55
CA ASP A 172 -19.61 -18.15 0.53
C ASP A 172 -19.27 -17.61 -0.85
N LEU A 173 -18.21 -18.15 -1.47
CA LEU A 173 -17.70 -17.65 -2.75
C LEU A 173 -18.68 -17.87 -3.92
N PHE A 174 -19.52 -18.91 -3.85
CA PHE A 174 -20.56 -19.18 -4.84
C PHE A 174 -21.64 -18.10 -4.80
N LYS A 175 -22.22 -17.83 -3.62
CA LYS A 175 -23.23 -16.76 -3.46
C LYS A 175 -22.67 -15.36 -3.75
N ARG A 176 -21.34 -15.21 -3.74
CA ARG A 176 -20.66 -13.96 -4.08
C ARG A 176 -20.23 -13.90 -5.54
N ASN A 177 -20.47 -14.94 -6.35
CA ASN A 177 -20.07 -15.04 -7.76
C ASN A 177 -18.56 -14.84 -7.96
N VAL A 178 -17.73 -15.37 -7.07
CA VAL A 178 -16.26 -15.30 -7.18
C VAL A 178 -15.57 -16.66 -7.08
N TRP A 179 -16.32 -17.76 -6.99
CA TRP A 179 -15.77 -19.11 -6.82
C TRP A 179 -14.77 -19.50 -7.92
N SER A 180 -15.05 -19.13 -9.18
CA SER A 180 -14.18 -19.42 -10.33
C SER A 180 -13.13 -18.33 -10.59
N MET A 181 -13.11 -17.26 -9.79
CA MET A 181 -12.20 -16.13 -9.99
C MET A 181 -10.86 -16.35 -9.28
N LYS A 182 -9.78 -15.80 -9.86
CA LYS A 182 -8.45 -15.84 -9.27
C LYS A 182 -8.41 -15.01 -7.99
N GLU A 183 -8.11 -15.66 -6.87
CA GLU A 183 -7.87 -14.98 -5.60
C GLU A 183 -6.52 -14.23 -5.63
N CYS A 184 -6.53 -12.94 -5.33
CA CYS A 184 -5.35 -12.08 -5.23
C CYS A 184 -4.79 -12.02 -3.80
N SER A 185 -3.64 -11.36 -3.61
CA SER A 185 -3.06 -11.13 -2.29
C SER A 185 -3.99 -10.28 -1.40
N PRO A 186 -4.18 -10.63 -0.12
CA PRO A 186 -4.98 -9.84 0.81
C PRO A 186 -4.33 -8.52 1.18
N THR A 187 -5.15 -7.50 1.44
CA THR A 187 -4.76 -6.28 2.16
C THR A 187 -5.25 -6.35 3.60
N LEU A 188 -4.38 -6.02 4.58
CA LEU A 188 -4.73 -6.01 6.00
C LEU A 188 -5.36 -4.68 6.41
N VAL A 189 -6.69 -4.61 6.45
CA VAL A 189 -7.45 -3.38 6.69
C VAL A 189 -7.89 -3.27 8.14
N ARG A 190 -7.64 -2.11 8.77
CA ARG A 190 -8.16 -1.75 10.09
C ARG A 190 -9.42 -0.88 9.96
N LYS A 191 -10.48 -1.25 10.67
CA LYS A 191 -11.67 -0.40 10.87
C LYS A 191 -11.99 -0.33 12.36
N GLY A 192 -11.75 0.84 12.97
CA GLY A 192 -11.84 1.01 14.42
C GLY A 192 -10.82 0.12 15.15
N LYS A 193 -11.30 -0.71 16.08
CA LYS A 193 -10.47 -1.68 16.83
C LYS A 193 -10.41 -3.08 16.18
N ARG A 194 -10.91 -3.24 14.95
CA ARG A 194 -11.00 -4.54 14.27
C ARG A 194 -10.18 -4.55 12.99
N TYR A 195 -9.67 -5.73 12.68
CA TYR A 195 -8.94 -6.01 11.45
C TYR A 195 -9.72 -6.94 10.53
N ALA A 196 -9.51 -6.80 9.24
CA ALA A 196 -10.03 -7.69 8.21
C ALA A 196 -9.01 -7.88 7.09
N LEU A 197 -9.04 -9.05 6.46
CA LEU A 197 -8.39 -9.27 5.18
C LEU A 197 -9.37 -8.86 4.09
N HIS A 198 -8.98 -7.89 3.27
CA HIS A 198 -9.69 -7.56 2.04
C HIS A 198 -9.02 -8.35 0.90
N ILE A 199 -9.75 -9.30 0.33
CA ILE A 199 -9.23 -10.19 -0.70
C ILE A 199 -9.95 -9.88 -2.01
N ALA A 200 -9.19 -9.41 -2.99
CA ALA A 200 -9.70 -9.22 -4.35
C ALA A 200 -9.74 -10.56 -5.10
N TYR A 201 -10.78 -10.73 -5.89
CA TYR A 201 -10.96 -11.84 -6.81
C TYR A 201 -11.05 -11.25 -8.22
N GLU A 202 -10.18 -11.68 -9.12
CA GLU A 202 -10.09 -11.22 -10.51
C GLU A 202 -10.57 -12.33 -11.46
N GLY A 203 -11.40 -11.98 -12.43
CA GLY A 203 -11.89 -12.91 -13.43
C GLY A 203 -12.25 -12.20 -14.73
N ASP A 204 -12.46 -12.99 -15.77
CA ASP A 204 -12.84 -12.50 -17.08
C ASP A 204 -14.31 -12.77 -17.33
N VAL A 205 -15.03 -11.75 -17.80
CA VAL A 205 -16.41 -11.88 -18.25
C VAL A 205 -16.44 -11.71 -19.78
N PRO A 206 -17.01 -12.66 -20.54
CA PRO A 206 -17.17 -12.49 -21.98
C PRO A 206 -18.08 -11.28 -22.27
N LEU A 207 -17.68 -10.47 -23.25
CA LEU A 207 -18.53 -9.39 -23.74
C LEU A 207 -19.61 -10.04 -24.61
N ILE A 208 -20.84 -10.06 -24.11
CA ILE A 208 -22.00 -10.48 -24.91
C ILE A 208 -22.41 -9.25 -25.72
N TRP A 209 -22.10 -9.26 -27.02
CA TRP A 209 -22.69 -8.30 -27.95
C TRP A 209 -24.10 -8.79 -28.26
N GLY A 210 -25.09 -8.03 -27.80
CA GLY A 210 -26.50 -8.20 -28.19
C GLY A 210 -26.80 -7.46 -29.47
#